data_AF-A0A748ZIA1-F1
#
_entry.id   AF-A0A748ZIA1-F1
#
_cell.length_a   1.000
_cell.length_b   1.000
_cell.length_c   1.000
_cell.angle_alpha   90.00
_cell.angle_beta   90.00
_cell.angle_gamma   90.00
#
_symmetry.space_group_name_H-M   'P 1'
#
loop_
_entity.id
_entity.type
_entity.pdbx_description
1 polymer ?
#
loop_
_entity_poly.entity_id
_entity_poly.type
_entity_poly.pdbx_seq_one_letter_code
_entity_poly.pdbx_strand_id
1 'polypeptide(L)'
;MMDGEEFLLKAHLLSRGFDADRLRVVLAPGVATFYLWGFDGKLRGYQHYKPHAEKNCKNPKDARYFTRTTRPCLWGTEYLPERGVVFVTESIFKAVALMNCGFNAVSALGSNIPADLRQQMSLLPYEWVCAGDNDKAGLKFSKTFTRGFVSNDLDELCEEEITYLARKFTR
;
A
#
# COMPACT_ATOMS: atom_id res chain seq x y z
N MET A 1 28.71 -5.65 0.65
CA MET A 1 28.23 -6.98 1.08
C MET A 1 26.93 -6.75 1.82
N MET A 2 25.85 -7.43 1.44
CA MET A 2 24.57 -7.36 2.13
C MET A 2 24.73 -8.01 3.50
N ASP A 3 24.24 -7.37 4.56
CA ASP A 3 24.23 -7.95 5.90
C ASP A 3 23.32 -9.20 5.92
N GLY A 4 23.64 -10.20 6.73
CA GLY A 4 22.84 -11.44 6.84
C GLY A 4 21.39 -11.16 7.25
N GLU A 5 21.16 -10.15 8.09
CA GLU A 5 19.82 -9.71 8.46
C GLU A 5 19.08 -9.01 7.30
N GLU A 6 19.79 -8.25 6.48
CA GLU A 6 19.22 -7.57 5.32
C GLU A 6 18.76 -8.59 4.26
N PHE A 7 19.54 -9.66 4.06
CA PHE A 7 19.17 -10.77 3.19
C PHE A 7 17.89 -11.48 3.68
N LEU A 8 17.80 -11.79 4.98
CA LEU A 8 16.61 -12.42 5.56
C LEU A 8 15.38 -11.52 5.44
N LEU A 9 15.54 -10.20 5.65
CA LEU A 9 14.47 -9.24 5.47
C LEU A 9 14.01 -9.18 4.02
N LYS A 10 14.93 -9.18 3.06
CA LYS A 10 14.60 -9.22 1.62
C LYS A 10 13.83 -10.48 1.26
N ALA A 11 14.25 -11.64 1.75
CA ALA A 11 13.55 -12.90 1.54
C ALA A 11 12.14 -12.89 2.15
N HIS A 12 11.99 -12.32 3.35
CA HIS A 12 10.68 -12.14 4.00
C HIS A 12 9.77 -11.22 3.17
N LEU A 13 10.26 -10.09 2.69
CA LEU A 13 9.50 -9.20 1.80
C LEU A 13 9.02 -9.95 0.55
N LEU A 14 9.91 -10.72 -0.08
CA LEU A 14 9.57 -11.51 -1.26
C LEU A 14 8.49 -12.56 -0.96
N SER A 15 8.54 -13.23 0.20
CA SER A 15 7.48 -14.16 0.62
C SER A 15 6.11 -13.49 0.83
N ARG A 16 6.09 -12.17 1.03
CA ARG A 16 4.86 -11.35 1.07
C ARG A 16 4.51 -10.73 -0.29
N GLY A 17 5.13 -11.21 -1.36
CA GLY A 17 4.95 -10.70 -2.72
C GLY A 17 5.67 -9.37 -3.02
N PHE A 18 6.43 -8.81 -2.06
CA PHE A 18 7.20 -7.58 -2.27
C PHE A 18 8.60 -7.91 -2.81
N ASP A 19 8.77 -7.71 -4.11
CA ASP A 19 10.08 -7.81 -4.76
C ASP A 19 10.87 -6.50 -4.57
N ALA A 20 11.88 -6.53 -3.72
CA ALA A 20 12.76 -5.40 -3.40
C ALA A 20 13.74 -5.02 -4.54
N ASP A 21 13.89 -5.85 -5.57
CA ASP A 21 14.65 -5.49 -6.78
C ASP A 21 13.77 -4.75 -7.80
N ARG A 22 12.45 -4.97 -7.74
CA ARG A 22 11.46 -4.30 -8.60
C ARG A 22 10.92 -3.01 -7.98
N LEU A 23 10.68 -3.02 -6.67
CA LEU A 23 10.01 -1.93 -5.94
C LEU A 23 10.98 -1.25 -4.97
N ARG A 24 10.92 0.09 -4.94
CA ARG A 24 11.77 0.93 -4.10
C ARG A 24 11.49 0.67 -2.61
N VAL A 25 12.55 0.27 -1.91
CA VAL A 25 12.58 0.10 -0.46
C VAL A 25 14.01 0.34 0.02
N VAL A 26 14.18 0.92 1.21
CA VAL A 26 15.49 0.97 1.88
C VAL A 26 15.52 -0.11 2.94
N LEU A 27 16.48 -1.02 2.84
CA LEU A 27 16.66 -2.10 3.80
C LEU A 27 17.74 -1.71 4.81
N ALA A 28 17.47 -2.02 6.06
CA ALA A 28 18.41 -1.97 7.17
C ALA A 28 18.19 -3.22 8.04
N PRO A 29 19.12 -3.58 8.93
CA PRO A 29 18.96 -4.73 9.83
C PRO A 29 17.59 -4.71 10.54
N GLY A 30 16.76 -5.71 10.25
CA GLY A 30 15.41 -5.88 10.80
C GLY A 30 14.34 -4.85 10.42
N VAL A 31 14.62 -3.87 9.53
CA VAL A 31 13.68 -2.79 9.18
C VAL A 31 13.66 -2.52 7.68
N ALA A 32 12.48 -2.61 7.08
CA ALA A 32 12.21 -2.12 5.73
C ALA A 32 11.59 -0.71 5.80
N THR A 33 12.13 0.24 5.03
CA THR A 33 11.64 1.62 4.98
C THR A 33 11.06 1.92 3.60
N PHE A 34 9.77 2.25 3.59
CA PHE A 34 9.03 2.65 2.41
C PHE A 34 8.87 4.17 2.40
N TYR A 35 9.38 4.85 1.39
CA TYR A 35 9.19 6.29 1.24
C TYR A 35 7.78 6.63 0.76
N LEU A 36 7.26 7.75 1.26
CA LEU A 36 5.94 8.24 0.94
C LEU A 36 6.06 9.58 0.24
N TRP A 37 5.48 9.67 -0.94
CA TRP A 37 5.61 10.84 -1.81
C TRP A 37 4.26 11.54 -1.96
N GLY A 38 4.30 12.84 -2.23
CA GLY A 38 3.15 13.59 -2.72
C GLY A 38 3.04 13.49 -4.23
N PHE A 39 1.89 13.85 -4.80
CA PHE A 39 1.70 13.94 -6.24
C PHE A 39 2.59 15.02 -6.91
N ASP A 40 3.18 15.91 -6.12
CA ASP A 40 4.20 16.87 -6.57
C ASP A 40 5.62 16.30 -6.59
N GLY A 41 5.79 14.99 -6.40
CA GLY A 41 7.08 14.30 -6.40
C GLY A 41 7.95 14.58 -5.17
N LYS A 42 7.43 15.29 -4.17
CA LYS A 42 8.17 15.61 -2.93
C LYS A 42 7.97 14.55 -1.86
N LEU A 43 9.05 14.21 -1.16
CA LEU A 43 9.01 13.31 -0.02
C LEU A 43 8.14 13.90 1.11
N ARG A 44 7.18 13.13 1.61
CA ARG A 44 6.26 13.54 2.70
C ARG A 44 6.53 12.80 4.00
N GLY A 45 7.11 11.62 3.90
CA GLY A 45 7.32 10.76 5.04
C GLY A 45 7.87 9.40 4.66
N TYR A 46 7.73 8.47 5.59
CA TYR A 46 8.10 7.07 5.42
C TYR A 46 7.22 6.18 6.29
N GLN A 47 7.16 4.90 5.93
CA GLN A 47 6.68 3.83 6.79
C GLN A 47 7.82 2.85 7.07
N HIS A 48 8.10 2.60 8.34
CA HIS A 48 8.92 1.48 8.76
C HIS A 48 8.06 0.23 8.88
N TYR A 49 8.60 -0.89 8.41
CA TYR A 49 8.08 -2.22 8.62
C TYR A 49 9.11 -3.11 9.32
N LYS A 50 8.72 -3.66 10.46
CA LYS A 50 9.54 -4.55 11.30
C LYS A 50 8.81 -5.88 11.46
N PRO A 51 9.10 -6.90 10.64
CA PRO A 51 8.27 -8.11 10.55
C PRO A 51 8.13 -8.86 11.88
N HIS A 52 9.19 -8.85 12.70
CA HIS A 52 9.25 -9.54 13.99
C HIS A 52 8.77 -8.71 15.18
N ALA A 53 8.42 -7.44 14.97
CA ALA A 53 7.89 -6.60 16.04
C ALA A 53 6.40 -6.86 16.29
N GLU A 54 5.97 -6.52 17.51
CA GLU A 54 4.56 -6.54 17.90
C GLU A 54 3.73 -5.57 17.05
N LYS A 55 2.48 -5.94 16.75
CA LYS A 55 1.59 -5.09 15.96
C LYS A 55 1.29 -3.76 16.66
N ASN A 56 1.04 -3.82 17.97
CA ASN A 56 0.74 -2.67 18.81
C ASN A 56 1.65 -2.73 20.04
N CYS A 57 2.35 -1.65 20.34
CA CYS A 57 3.20 -1.53 21.52
C CYS A 57 3.14 -0.11 22.08
N LYS A 58 3.64 0.09 23.31
CA LYS A 58 3.56 1.37 24.02
C LYS A 58 4.19 2.53 23.26
N ASN A 59 5.32 2.30 22.60
CA ASN A 59 5.96 3.26 21.72
C ASN A 59 5.65 2.92 20.26
N PRO A 60 4.87 3.73 19.53
CA PRO A 60 4.49 3.43 18.15
C PRO A 60 5.69 3.23 17.20
N LYS A 61 6.85 3.81 17.50
CA LYS A 61 8.08 3.65 16.70
C LYS A 61 8.65 2.22 16.73
N ASP A 62 8.26 1.45 17.74
CA ASP A 62 8.71 0.08 17.94
C ASP A 62 7.73 -0.94 17.36
N ALA A 63 6.55 -0.49 16.91
CA ALA A 63 5.54 -1.35 16.34
C ALA A 63 5.97 -1.91 14.97
N ARG A 64 5.32 -3.01 14.58
CA ARG A 64 5.47 -3.65 13.26
C ARG A 64 5.34 -2.67 12.12
N TYR A 65 4.42 -1.73 12.25
CA TYR A 65 4.21 -0.64 11.29
C TYR A 65 4.31 0.69 12.02
N PHE A 66 5.22 1.54 11.56
CA PHE A 66 5.32 2.91 12.05
C PHE A 66 5.36 3.88 10.87
N THR A 67 4.32 4.70 10.75
CA THR A 67 4.26 5.74 9.72
C THR A 67 4.60 7.09 10.34
N ARG A 68 5.55 7.81 9.72
CA ARG A 68 5.82 9.21 10.02
C ARG A 68 5.60 10.03 8.76
N THR A 69 4.67 10.97 8.81
CA THR A 69 4.42 11.89 7.71
C THR A 69 4.17 13.31 8.19
N THR A 70 4.48 14.28 7.34
CA THR A 70 4.18 15.70 7.54
C THR A 70 2.83 16.13 6.94
N ARG A 71 2.30 15.35 5.99
CA ARG A 71 1.02 15.56 5.31
C ARG A 71 0.40 14.22 4.88
N PRO A 72 -0.91 14.14 4.65
CA PRO A 72 -1.51 12.98 4.00
C PRO A 72 -0.77 12.62 2.69
N CYS A 73 -0.48 11.34 2.50
CA CYS A 73 0.29 10.84 1.36
C CYS A 73 -0.08 9.39 1.05
N LEU A 74 0.38 8.92 -0.11
CA LEU A 74 0.19 7.55 -0.57
C LEU A 74 1.56 6.90 -0.75
N TRP A 75 1.62 5.58 -0.58
CA TRP A 75 2.73 4.79 -1.10
C TRP A 75 2.46 4.37 -2.55
N GLY A 76 3.50 4.34 -3.39
CA GLY A 76 3.43 3.81 -4.75
C GLY A 76 3.08 4.84 -5.83
N THR A 77 3.08 6.13 -5.51
CA THR A 77 2.79 7.19 -6.49
C THR A 77 3.79 7.23 -7.64
N GLU A 78 5.01 6.75 -7.41
CA GLU A 78 6.06 6.65 -8.43
C GLU A 78 5.80 5.58 -9.50
N TYR A 79 4.79 4.71 -9.30
CA TYR A 79 4.40 3.65 -10.24
C TYR A 79 3.05 3.95 -10.93
N LEU A 80 2.51 5.15 -10.74
CA LEU A 80 1.23 5.51 -11.34
C LEU A 80 1.33 5.57 -12.88
N PRO A 81 0.30 5.09 -13.60
CA PRO A 81 0.22 5.24 -15.04
C PRO A 81 -0.06 6.71 -15.40
N GLU A 82 -0.10 7.04 -16.69
CA GLU A 82 -0.54 8.37 -17.15
C GLU A 82 -2.03 8.63 -16.86
N ARG A 83 -2.87 7.60 -16.98
CA ARG A 83 -4.33 7.64 -16.78
C ARG A 83 -4.89 6.23 -16.56
N GLY A 84 -6.17 6.17 -16.16
CA GLY A 84 -6.94 4.93 -16.06
C GLY A 84 -7.22 4.50 -14.62
N VAL A 85 -7.51 3.21 -14.43
CA VAL A 85 -7.92 2.67 -13.14
C VAL A 85 -6.72 2.49 -12.22
N VAL A 86 -6.85 3.00 -10.99
CA VAL A 86 -5.86 2.84 -9.92
C VAL A 86 -6.56 2.39 -8.65
N PHE A 87 -6.13 1.24 -8.13
CA PHE A 87 -6.64 0.70 -6.88
C PHE A 87 -5.98 1.37 -5.69
N VAL A 88 -6.77 1.67 -4.65
CA VAL A 88 -6.29 2.25 -3.39
C VAL A 88 -6.54 1.23 -2.29
N THR A 89 -5.50 0.81 -1.60
CA THR A 89 -5.57 -0.18 -0.52
C THR A 89 -5.22 0.41 0.84
N GLU A 90 -5.55 -0.32 1.91
CA GLU A 90 -5.20 0.08 3.27
C GLU A 90 -3.73 -0.18 3.62
N SER A 91 -3.06 -1.10 2.91
CA SER A 91 -1.66 -1.48 3.19
C SER A 91 -0.81 -1.65 1.93
N ILE A 92 0.50 -1.47 2.08
CA ILE A 92 1.48 -1.61 0.99
C ILE A 92 1.43 -3.02 0.40
N PHE A 93 1.40 -4.06 1.24
CA PHE A 93 1.37 -5.45 0.77
C PHE A 93 0.11 -5.77 -0.06
N LYS A 94 -1.05 -5.20 0.30
CA LYS A 94 -2.28 -5.33 -0.49
C LYS A 94 -2.17 -4.61 -1.84
N ALA A 95 -1.53 -3.42 -1.87
CA ALA A 95 -1.26 -2.74 -3.14
C ALA A 95 -0.34 -3.58 -4.02
N VAL A 96 0.71 -4.16 -3.44
CA VAL A 96 1.65 -5.01 -4.16
C VAL A 96 1.00 -6.29 -4.68
N ALA A 97 0.07 -6.90 -3.94
CA ALA A 97 -0.70 -8.05 -4.42
C ALA A 97 -1.46 -7.73 -5.73
N LEU A 98 -2.10 -6.56 -5.80
CA LEU A 98 -2.73 -6.07 -7.05
C LEU A 98 -1.71 -5.79 -8.15
N MET A 99 -0.56 -5.19 -7.82
CA MET A 99 0.50 -4.92 -8.79
C MET A 99 1.12 -6.20 -9.37
N ASN A 100 1.22 -7.27 -8.57
CA ASN A 100 1.68 -8.58 -9.03
C ASN A 100 0.70 -9.20 -10.03
N CYS A 101 -0.59 -8.91 -9.89
CA CYS A 101 -1.64 -9.32 -10.84
C CYS A 101 -1.79 -8.37 -12.05
N GLY A 102 -0.88 -7.41 -12.22
CA GLY A 102 -0.86 -6.48 -13.36
C GLY A 102 -1.78 -5.26 -13.24
N PHE A 103 -2.30 -4.95 -12.04
CA PHE A 103 -3.12 -3.76 -11.80
C PHE A 103 -2.30 -2.59 -11.23
N ASN A 104 -2.69 -1.35 -11.56
CA ASN A 104 -2.10 -0.17 -10.92
C ASN A 104 -2.66 -0.03 -9.51
N ALA A 105 -1.79 0.12 -8.51
CA ALA A 105 -2.24 0.27 -7.13
C ALA A 105 -1.34 1.20 -6.31
N VAL A 106 -1.95 1.83 -5.30
CA VAL A 106 -1.32 2.67 -4.29
C VAL A 106 -1.88 2.30 -2.91
N SER A 107 -1.15 2.63 -1.85
CA SER A 107 -1.64 2.42 -0.48
C SER A 107 -1.88 3.74 0.25
N ALA A 108 -3.04 3.84 0.89
CA ALA A 108 -3.40 4.93 1.81
C ALA A 108 -2.88 4.73 3.23
N LEU A 109 -2.21 3.61 3.52
CA LEU A 109 -1.65 3.27 4.83
C LEU A 109 -2.68 3.26 5.97
N GLY A 110 -3.93 2.97 5.62
CA GLY A 110 -5.08 2.83 6.51
C GLY A 110 -6.41 2.97 5.76
N SER A 111 -7.50 2.83 6.50
CA SER A 111 -8.89 2.87 6.00
C SER A 111 -9.52 4.26 5.98
N ASN A 112 -8.73 5.32 6.23
CA ASN A 112 -9.20 6.70 6.22
C ASN A 112 -8.33 7.58 5.33
N ILE A 113 -8.91 8.08 4.22
CA ILE A 113 -8.28 9.06 3.34
C ILE A 113 -8.73 10.46 3.80
N PRO A 114 -7.82 11.32 4.29
CA PRO A 114 -8.15 12.68 4.69
C PRO A 114 -8.78 13.49 3.54
N ALA A 115 -9.63 14.46 3.88
CA ALA A 115 -10.44 15.19 2.89
C ALA A 115 -9.59 15.98 1.88
N ASP A 116 -8.46 16.56 2.32
CA ASP A 116 -7.50 17.28 1.49
C ASP A 116 -6.78 16.36 0.50
N LEU A 117 -6.40 15.16 0.93
CA LEU A 117 -5.82 14.14 0.05
C LEU A 117 -6.87 13.64 -0.95
N ARG A 118 -8.08 13.37 -0.48
CA ARG A 118 -9.19 12.93 -1.32
C ARG A 118 -9.50 13.95 -2.41
N GLN A 119 -9.51 15.24 -2.07
CA GLN A 119 -9.71 16.32 -3.05
C GLN A 119 -8.59 16.35 -4.09
N GLN A 120 -7.33 16.23 -3.67
CA GLN A 120 -6.20 16.15 -4.61
C GLN A 120 -6.33 14.93 -5.54
N MET A 121 -6.67 13.77 -4.99
CA MET A 121 -6.90 12.55 -5.77
C MET A 121 -8.01 12.75 -6.81
N SER A 122 -9.13 13.36 -6.45
CA SER A 122 -10.26 13.62 -7.36
C SER A 122 -9.94 14.58 -8.52
N LEU A 123 -8.85 15.34 -8.47
CA LEU A 123 -8.42 16.23 -9.55
C LEU A 123 -7.48 15.56 -10.56
N LEU A 124 -7.00 14.35 -10.27
CA LEU A 124 -6.07 13.60 -11.11
C LEU A 124 -6.81 12.75 -12.16
N PRO A 125 -6.17 12.38 -13.28
CA PRO A 125 -6.80 11.66 -14.40
C PRO A 125 -6.99 10.16 -14.14
N TYR A 126 -7.31 9.78 -12.89
CA TYR A 126 -7.41 8.40 -12.45
C TYR A 126 -8.82 8.05 -11.99
N GLU A 127 -9.21 6.82 -12.30
CA GLU A 127 -10.40 6.19 -11.76
C GLU A 127 -10.03 5.43 -10.49
N TRP A 128 -10.19 6.08 -9.35
CA TRP A 128 -9.84 5.52 -8.05
C TRP A 128 -10.82 4.43 -7.61
N VAL A 129 -10.30 3.24 -7.29
CA VAL A 129 -11.09 2.10 -6.81
C VAL A 129 -10.56 1.66 -5.44
N CYS A 130 -11.35 1.83 -4.39
CA CYS A 130 -10.91 1.47 -3.04
C CYS A 130 -11.13 -0.03 -2.77
N ALA A 131 -10.06 -0.76 -2.44
CA ALA A 131 -10.10 -2.14 -1.99
C ALA A 131 -9.91 -2.17 -0.46
N GLY A 132 -11.02 -2.32 0.27
CA GLY A 132 -11.04 -2.31 1.72
C GLY A 132 -11.10 -3.71 2.33
N ASP A 133 -10.84 -3.77 3.62
CA ASP A 133 -10.96 -5.02 4.37
C ASP A 133 -12.43 -5.38 4.60
N ASN A 134 -12.71 -6.68 4.79
CA ASN A 134 -14.06 -7.18 5.06
C ASN A 134 -14.51 -6.90 6.50
N ASP A 135 -14.43 -5.63 6.90
CA ASP A 135 -14.88 -5.10 8.17
C ASP A 135 -15.66 -3.78 7.97
N LYS A 136 -16.09 -3.16 9.07
CA LYS A 136 -16.86 -1.90 9.01
C LYS A 136 -16.05 -0.73 8.45
N ALA A 137 -14.74 -0.68 8.75
CA ALA A 137 -13.87 0.39 8.32
C ALA A 137 -13.54 0.25 6.82
N GLY A 138 -13.21 -0.96 6.37
CA GLY A 138 -12.99 -1.28 4.97
C GLY A 138 -14.23 -1.12 4.10
N LEU A 139 -15.42 -1.45 4.63
CA LEU A 139 -16.68 -1.15 3.93
C LEU A 139 -16.88 0.36 3.73
N LYS A 140 -16.53 1.19 4.71
CA LYS A 140 -16.56 2.65 4.56
C LYS A 140 -15.51 3.13 3.57
N PHE A 141 -14.29 2.59 3.65
CA PHE A 141 -13.17 2.91 2.78
C PHE A 141 -13.48 2.60 1.31
N SER A 142 -14.06 1.43 1.01
CA SER A 142 -14.47 1.02 -0.34
C SER A 142 -15.42 2.00 -1.04
N LYS A 143 -16.14 2.82 -0.28
CA LYS A 143 -17.11 3.81 -0.77
C LYS A 143 -16.52 5.20 -0.98
N THR A 144 -15.23 5.43 -0.66
CA THR A 144 -14.61 6.76 -0.67
C THR A 144 -14.71 7.46 -2.03
N PHE A 145 -14.53 6.73 -3.13
CA PHE A 145 -14.69 7.27 -4.49
C PHE A 145 -15.92 6.71 -5.19
N THR A 146 -16.92 6.24 -4.42
CA THR A 146 -18.13 5.55 -4.91
C THR A 146 -17.88 4.26 -5.71
N ARG A 147 -16.61 3.87 -5.86
CA ARG A 147 -16.13 2.69 -6.57
C ARG A 147 -15.15 1.94 -5.68
N GLY A 148 -15.42 0.67 -5.45
CA GLY A 148 -14.59 -0.16 -4.60
C GLY A 148 -15.24 -1.48 -4.28
N PHE A 149 -14.49 -2.32 -3.57
CA PHE A 149 -14.92 -3.61 -3.07
C PHE A 149 -14.32 -3.87 -1.69
N VAL A 150 -14.85 -4.88 -1.01
CA VAL A 150 -14.25 -5.44 0.20
C VAL A 150 -13.87 -6.89 -0.05
N SER A 151 -12.80 -7.34 0.59
CA SER A 151 -12.37 -8.74 0.56
C SER A 151 -11.77 -9.14 1.91
N ASN A 152 -11.56 -10.44 2.10
CA ASN A 152 -10.58 -10.91 3.08
C ASN A 152 -9.19 -10.35 2.71
N ASP A 153 -8.19 -10.56 3.57
CA ASP A 153 -6.84 -10.00 3.40
C ASP A 153 -6.31 -10.23 1.97
N LEU A 154 -6.27 -9.15 1.18
CA LEU A 154 -6.03 -9.22 -0.26
C LEU A 154 -4.67 -9.82 -0.59
N ASP A 155 -3.69 -9.60 0.28
CA ASP A 155 -2.34 -10.15 0.19
C ASP A 155 -2.21 -11.60 0.67
N GLU A 156 -3.32 -12.25 1.05
CA GLU A 156 -3.42 -13.68 1.34
C GLU A 156 -4.23 -14.46 0.29
N LEU A 157 -4.87 -13.77 -0.66
CA LEU A 157 -5.64 -14.38 -1.75
C LEU A 157 -4.73 -14.87 -2.88
N CYS A 158 -5.21 -15.84 -3.68
CA CYS A 158 -4.50 -16.24 -4.89
C CYS A 158 -4.70 -15.24 -6.04
N GLU A 159 -3.84 -15.32 -7.06
CA GLU A 159 -3.86 -14.41 -8.21
C GLU A 159 -5.21 -14.41 -8.94
N GLU A 160 -5.84 -15.57 -9.08
CA GLU A 160 -7.14 -15.72 -9.74
C GLU A 160 -8.25 -14.98 -8.99
N GLU A 161 -8.25 -15.04 -7.66
CA GLU A 161 -9.21 -14.36 -6.80
C GLU A 161 -9.05 -12.84 -6.87
N ILE A 162 -7.81 -12.35 -6.74
CA ILE A 162 -7.50 -10.91 -6.86
C ILE A 162 -7.92 -10.41 -8.24
N THR A 163 -7.56 -11.15 -9.30
CA THR A 163 -7.90 -10.81 -10.68
C THR A 163 -9.41 -10.78 -10.89
N TYR A 164 -10.15 -11.75 -10.36
CA TYR A 164 -11.61 -11.79 -10.44
C TYR A 164 -12.26 -10.56 -9.78
N LEU A 165 -11.77 -10.15 -8.61
CA LEU A 165 -12.26 -8.96 -7.91
C LEU A 165 -11.95 -7.68 -8.68
N ALA A 166 -10.69 -7.50 -9.10
CA ALA A 166 -10.21 -6.29 -9.75
C ALA A 166 -10.74 -6.09 -11.17
N ARG A 167 -10.90 -7.16 -11.97
CA ARG A 167 -11.39 -7.09 -13.36
C ARG A 167 -12.78 -6.48 -13.52
N LYS A 168 -13.57 -6.42 -12.45
CA LYS A 168 -14.90 -5.77 -12.46
C LYS A 168 -14.82 -4.26 -12.69
N PHE A 169 -13.65 -3.67 -12.47
CA PHE A 169 -13.44 -2.23 -12.51
C PHE A 169 -12.58 -1.74 -13.67
N THR A 170 -11.97 -2.65 -14.43
CA THR A 170 -11.02 -2.34 -15.52
C THR A 170 -11.59 -2.60 -16.92
N ARG A 171 -12.91 -2.72 -17.03
CA ARG A 171 -13.62 -2.88 -18.31
C ARG A 171 -14.03 -1.55 -18.91
#